data_AF-A0A7W7GYV7-F1
#
_entry.id   AF-A0A7W7GYV7-F1
#
_cell.length_a   1.000
_cell.length_b   1.000
_cell.length_c   1.000
_cell.angle_alpha   90.00
_cell.angle_beta   90.00
_cell.angle_gamma   90.00
#
_symmetry.space_group_name_H-M   'P 1'
#
loop_
_entity.id
_entity.type
_entity.pdbx_description
1 polymer ?
#
loop_
_entity_poly.entity_id
_entity_poly.type
_entity_poly.pdbx_seq_one_letter_code
_entity_poly.pdbx_strand_id
1 'polypeptide(L)'
;MRLIEMATACAVTMSIAGTSYTALNPPKLEAQARMVADKATCRTVNTAIVGFIAMNGTDPTKIAQLRPYVSGDISRYRIVKGMAAGPGC
;
A
#
# COMPACT_ATOMS: atom_id res chain seq x y z
N MET A 1 39.01 8.69 32.35
CA MET A 1 38.15 7.54 31.96
C MET A 1 36.78 7.96 31.43
N ARG A 2 36.04 8.87 32.09
CA ARG A 2 34.69 9.31 31.67
C ARG A 2 34.58 9.99 30.30
N LEU A 3 35.62 10.71 29.85
CA LEU A 3 35.59 11.45 28.57
C LEU A 3 35.73 10.54 27.34
N ILE A 4 36.41 9.40 27.49
CA ILE A 4 36.67 8.46 26.39
C ILE A 4 35.41 7.62 26.12
N GLU A 5 34.67 7.25 27.16
CA GLU A 5 33.37 6.57 27.05
C GLU A 5 32.30 7.43 26.36
N MET A 6 32.28 8.75 26.61
CA MET A 6 31.33 9.64 25.94
C MET A 6 31.66 9.84 24.46
N ALA A 7 32.95 9.94 24.11
CA ALA A 7 33.38 10.06 22.72
C ALA A 7 33.04 8.82 21.89
N THR A 8 33.22 7.61 22.44
CA THR A 8 32.87 6.36 21.75
C THR A 8 31.36 6.21 21.59
N ALA A 9 30.57 6.57 22.60
CA ALA A 9 29.11 6.54 22.50
C ALA A 9 28.60 7.47 21.37
N CYS A 10 29.07 8.72 21.33
CA CYS A 10 28.69 9.67 20.28
C CYS A 10 29.12 9.20 18.89
N ALA A 11 30.32 8.66 18.74
CA ALA A 11 30.83 8.14 17.47
C ALA A 11 30.00 6.96 16.94
N VAL A 12 29.60 6.04 17.84
CA VAL A 12 28.76 4.89 17.48
C VAL A 12 27.36 5.35 17.07
N THR A 13 26.73 6.27 17.81
CA THR A 13 25.40 6.78 17.47
C THR A 13 25.38 7.51 16.12
N MET A 14 26.38 8.35 15.84
CA MET A 14 26.48 9.03 14.54
C MET A 14 26.73 8.06 13.38
N SER A 15 27.51 7.01 13.61
CA SER A 15 27.78 5.97 12.59
C SER A 15 26.53 5.15 12.24
N ILE A 16 25.69 4.83 13.24
CA ILE A 16 24.44 4.10 13.04
C ILE A 16 23.38 4.98 12.35
N ALA A 17 23.30 6.26 12.72
CA ALA A 17 22.40 7.20 12.07
C ALA A 17 22.78 7.45 10.59
N GLY A 18 24.08 7.59 10.30
CA GLY A 18 24.59 7.80 8.94
C GLY A 18 24.36 6.60 8.01
N THR A 19 24.59 5.37 8.50
CA THR A 19 24.35 4.13 7.73
C THR A 19 22.87 3.83 7.54
N SER A 20 22.03 4.22 8.50
CA SER A 20 20.57 4.10 8.35
C SER A 20 20.04 5.03 7.26
N TYR A 21 20.58 6.25 7.14
CA TYR A 21 20.13 7.23 6.14
C TYR A 21 20.56 6.85 4.70
N THR A 22 21.70 6.18 4.52
CA THR A 22 22.14 5.69 3.19
C THR A 22 21.46 4.39 2.77
N ALA A 23 20.96 3.60 3.72
CA ALA A 23 20.15 2.41 3.46
C ALA A 23 18.68 2.73 3.16
N LEU A 24 18.18 3.87 3.65
CA LEU A 24 16.89 4.42 3.27
C LEU A 24 17.01 5.00 1.85
N ASN A 25 16.50 4.25 0.89
CA ASN A 25 16.35 4.70 -0.49
C ASN A 25 14.90 5.19 -0.68
N PRO A 26 14.58 6.46 -0.35
CA PRO A 26 13.21 6.98 -0.36
C PRO A 26 12.42 6.68 -1.64
N PRO A 27 12.96 6.80 -2.87
CA PRO A 27 12.19 6.46 -4.06
C PRO A 27 11.82 4.97 -4.14
N LYS A 28 12.66 4.08 -3.59
CA LYS A 28 12.37 2.63 -3.54
C LYS A 28 11.28 2.32 -2.50
N LEU A 29 11.28 3.04 -1.38
CA LEU A 29 10.26 2.93 -0.34
C LEU A 29 8.90 3.46 -0.82
N GLU A 30 8.88 4.59 -1.52
CA GLU A 30 7.65 5.09 -2.16
C GLU A 30 7.10 4.11 -3.20
N ALA A 31 7.96 3.54 -4.05
CA ALA A 31 7.54 2.57 -5.04
C ALA A 31 6.95 1.31 -4.39
N GLN A 32 7.57 0.79 -3.32
CA GLN A 32 7.05 -0.34 -2.57
C GLN A 32 5.75 -0.01 -1.83
N ALA A 33 5.67 1.16 -1.19
CA ALA A 33 4.48 1.61 -0.51
C ALA A 33 3.30 1.77 -1.48
N ARG A 34 3.55 2.32 -2.69
CA ARG A 34 2.55 2.39 -3.77
C ARG A 34 2.12 1.01 -4.23
N MET A 35 3.05 0.08 -4.48
CA MET A 35 2.69 -1.28 -4.88
C MET A 35 1.83 -2.00 -3.83
N VAL A 36 2.16 -1.85 -2.53
CA VAL A 36 1.37 -2.43 -1.45
C VAL A 36 0.00 -1.77 -1.35
N ALA A 37 -0.07 -0.44 -1.49
CA ALA A 37 -1.33 0.30 -1.50
C ALA A 37 -2.22 -0.10 -2.69
N ASP A 38 -1.66 -0.23 -3.88
CA ASP A 38 -2.35 -0.66 -5.10
C ASP A 38 -2.92 -2.08 -4.92
N LYS A 39 -2.13 -3.00 -4.35
CA LYS A 39 -2.56 -4.37 -4.07
C LYS A 39 -3.64 -4.44 -2.98
N ALA A 40 -3.53 -3.62 -1.93
CA ALA A 40 -4.55 -3.52 -0.88
C ALA A 40 -5.87 -2.95 -1.44
N THR A 41 -5.78 -1.96 -2.33
CA THR A 41 -6.93 -1.38 -3.01
C THR A 41 -7.59 -2.40 -3.93
N CYS A 42 -6.82 -3.15 -4.72
CA CYS A 42 -7.30 -4.27 -5.52
C CYS A 42 -8.11 -5.28 -4.69
N ARG A 43 -7.55 -5.68 -3.53
CA ARG A 43 -8.23 -6.62 -2.62
C ARG A 43 -9.53 -6.04 -2.07
N THR A 44 -9.54 -4.76 -1.73
CA THR A 44 -10.74 -4.04 -1.25
C THR A 44 -11.83 -4.01 -2.31
N VAL A 45 -11.48 -3.72 -3.57
CA VAL A 45 -12.44 -3.76 -4.69
C VAL A 45 -12.99 -5.17 -4.90
N ASN A 46 -12.15 -6.21 -4.84
CA ASN A 46 -12.63 -7.60 -4.92
C ASN A 46 -13.56 -7.96 -3.76
N THR A 47 -13.27 -7.53 -2.53
CA THR A 47 -14.18 -7.73 -1.40
C THR A 47 -15.51 -7.00 -1.62
N ALA A 48 -15.48 -5.79 -2.19
CA ALA A 48 -16.69 -5.07 -2.56
C ALA A 48 -17.48 -5.78 -3.67
N ILE A 49 -16.82 -6.40 -4.65
CA ILE A 49 -17.47 -7.23 -5.67
C ILE A 49 -18.21 -8.40 -5.02
N VAL A 50 -17.55 -9.12 -4.12
CA VAL A 50 -18.19 -10.21 -3.37
C VAL A 50 -19.37 -9.71 -2.55
N GLY A 51 -19.24 -8.56 -1.88
CA GLY A 51 -20.34 -7.92 -1.15
C GLY A 51 -21.52 -7.53 -2.07
N PHE A 52 -21.22 -6.99 -3.26
CA PHE A 52 -22.24 -6.66 -4.26
C PHE A 52 -22.97 -7.92 -4.73
N ILE A 53 -22.24 -9.00 -5.04
CA ILE A 53 -22.80 -10.29 -5.45
C ILE A 53 -23.68 -10.87 -4.34
N ALA A 54 -23.23 -10.81 -3.08
CA ALA A 54 -24.01 -11.29 -1.95
C ALA A 54 -25.36 -10.56 -1.80
N MET A 55 -25.39 -9.26 -2.13
CA MET A 55 -26.61 -8.43 -2.04
C MET A 55 -27.50 -8.52 -3.28
N ASN A 56 -26.94 -8.67 -4.48
CA ASN A 56 -27.66 -8.56 -5.75
C ASN A 56 -27.78 -9.88 -6.54
N GLY A 57 -27.07 -10.94 -6.11
CA GLY A 57 -27.03 -12.24 -6.78
C GLY A 57 -26.39 -12.23 -8.16
N THR A 58 -25.74 -11.13 -8.57
CA THR A 58 -25.17 -10.95 -9.91
C THR A 58 -23.84 -10.22 -9.86
N ASP A 59 -22.98 -10.49 -10.85
CA ASP A 59 -21.69 -9.81 -10.96
C ASP A 59 -21.87 -8.34 -11.34
N PRO A 60 -21.16 -7.42 -10.67
CA PRO A 60 -21.12 -6.02 -11.07
C PRO A 60 -20.47 -5.90 -12.46
N THR A 61 -21.09 -5.11 -13.34
CA THR A 61 -20.58 -4.84 -14.69
C THR A 61 -19.76 -3.57 -14.77
N LYS A 62 -19.93 -2.66 -13.78
CA LYS A 62 -19.28 -1.36 -13.73
C LYS A 62 -18.71 -1.09 -12.35
N ILE A 63 -17.50 -0.52 -12.31
CA ILE A 63 -16.83 -0.13 -11.06
C ILE A 63 -17.66 0.87 -10.24
N ALA A 64 -18.46 1.71 -10.91
CA ALA A 64 -19.35 2.68 -10.26
C ALA A 64 -20.40 2.03 -9.35
N GLN A 65 -20.78 0.76 -9.60
CA GLN A 65 -21.73 0.02 -8.76
C GLN A 65 -21.12 -0.36 -7.40
N LEU A 66 -19.80 -0.33 -7.28
CA LEU A 66 -19.06 -0.65 -6.05
C LEU A 66 -18.79 0.58 -5.18
N ARG A 67 -19.10 1.80 -5.65
CA ARG A 67 -18.94 3.04 -4.88
C ARG A 67 -19.59 3.01 -3.49
N PRO A 68 -20.76 2.37 -3.27
CA PRO A 68 -21.34 2.28 -1.91
C PRO A 68 -20.52 1.41 -0.96
N TYR A 69 -19.70 0.50 -1.50
CA TYR A 69 -19.01 -0.54 -0.74
C TYR A 69 -17.50 -0.26 -0.57
N VAL A 70 -16.98 0.80 -1.21
CA VAL A 70 -15.56 1.17 -1.13
C VAL A 70 -15.43 2.62 -0.69
N SER A 71 -14.70 2.82 0.40
CA SER A 71 -14.32 4.16 0.88
C SER A 71 -13.00 4.58 0.20
N GLY A 72 -13.06 4.96 -1.08
CA GLY A 72 -11.88 5.38 -1.84
C GLY A 72 -12.14 5.65 -3.31
N ASP A 73 -11.19 6.31 -3.98
CA ASP A 73 -11.26 6.51 -5.43
C ASP A 73 -10.86 5.22 -6.16
N ILE A 74 -11.86 4.56 -6.75
CA ILE A 74 -11.71 3.33 -7.53
C ILE A 74 -11.80 3.60 -9.04
N SER A 75 -11.80 4.86 -9.48
CA SER A 75 -12.00 5.23 -10.89
C SER A 75 -10.94 4.65 -11.83
N ARG A 76 -9.76 4.29 -11.30
CA ARG A 76 -8.67 3.65 -12.05
C ARG A 76 -8.86 2.14 -12.22
N TYR A 77 -9.84 1.55 -11.54
CA TYR A 77 -10.15 0.13 -11.61
C TYR A 77 -11.35 -0.10 -12.53
N ARG A 78 -11.34 -1.25 -13.19
CA ARG A 78 -12.42 -1.74 -14.05
C ARG A 78 -12.79 -3.15 -13.65
N ILE A 79 -13.97 -3.60 -14.05
CA ILE A 79 -14.40 -4.96 -13.80
C ILE A 79 -14.23 -5.76 -15.09
N VAL A 80 -13.47 -6.85 -15.02
CA VAL A 80 -13.24 -7.76 -16.15
C VAL A 80 -13.58 -9.16 -15.68
N LYS A 81 -14.56 -9.80 -16.32
CA LYS A 81 -15.04 -11.16 -15.98
C LYS A 81 -15.39 -11.33 -14.49
N GLY A 82 -16.06 -10.34 -13.89
CA GLY A 82 -16.46 -10.37 -12.48
C GLY A 82 -15.32 -10.15 -11.47
N MET A 83 -14.14 -9.71 -11.91
CA MET A 83 -13.01 -9.39 -11.02
C MET A 83 -12.52 -7.96 -11.21
N ALA A 84 -11.90 -7.40 -10.17
CA ALA A 84 -11.19 -6.14 -10.26
C ALA A 84 -9.97 -6.26 -11.17
N ALA A 85 -9.83 -5.35 -12.12
CA ALA A 85 -8.65 -5.18 -12.97
C ALA A 85 -8.20 -3.71 -12.90
N GLY A 86 -6.91 -3.48 -12.67
CA GLY A 86 -6.36 -2.14 -12.40
C GLY A 86 -5.05 -2.24 -11.62
N PRO A 87 -4.48 -1.14 -11.11
CA PRO A 87 -3.19 -1.15 -10.44
C PRO A 87 -3.14 -2.15 -9.26
N GLY A 88 -2.19 -3.08 -9.26
CA GLY A 88 -2.06 -4.12 -8.22
C GLY A 88 -3.02 -5.32 -8.37
N CYS A 89 -3.87 -5.28 -9.40
CA CYS A 89 -4.50 -6.42 -10.07
C CYS A 89 -3.88 -6.55 -11.50
#